data_AF-A0A178ETP9-F1
#
_entry.id   AF-A0A178ETP9-F1
#
_cell.length_a   1.000
_cell.length_b   1.000
_cell.length_c   1.000
_cell.angle_alpha   90.00
_cell.angle_beta   90.00
_cell.angle_gamma   90.00
#
_symmetry.space_group_name_H-M   'P 1'
#
loop_
_entity.id
_entity.type
_entity.pdbx_description
1 polymer ?
#
loop_
_entity_poly.entity_id
_entity_poly.type
_entity_poly.pdbx_seq_one_letter_code
_entity_poly.pdbx_strand_id
1 'polypeptide(L)'
;MFEKYQPPRTYGSSGGALSLTGLESMSAAEKTARIIAVANDMAASIIYIAKQAEAGNLTNSQIIPIYNFIDSILGLERSQTKSLMRELDKQGSRIALMEKQHSRDIEELTKCAMETITQMKLNFCLPRREKQREESKQKRWKQKEEEELVGDKEKLLAARRNFVRQLRIARRWLARRGRGEEFYLGISSGRWPQKEKRIRGRQWQRRWNQVEYYSNQPRKSHESTRRVHAIMSSKGDFAAVRRDIAAQMKQPGYDDGSAGPVFVRLAWHSAGTYDIESDTGGSNGAGMRYEAEGGDPANAGLQHGRAFLEPIKAKHPWITYSDLWTLAGVVAIKEMGGPEISWLPGRTDFVDDSKVPPRGRLPDATKGSDHIRHIFYRMGFNDQEIVALSGAHNLGRTHMDRSGFEGPWVNNPTRFSNQYFRLLKKLEWKPRTLSNGTKQFNYVDEDVPEEEREEPLMMLPTDMALLSDPEFAMWVDKYAEDKELFFDHFSKAFHKLMELGIKRNAQGEVINTDNVRGGYISAPKKSDRPTAPDQAPRAHL
;
A
#
# COMPACT_ATOMS: atom_id res chain seq x y z
N MET A 1 -4.76 0.53 -43.90
CA MET A 1 -4.41 1.27 -42.65
C MET A 1 -5.52 1.30 -41.60
N PHE A 2 -6.72 0.77 -41.87
CA PHE A 2 -7.76 0.58 -40.83
C PHE A 2 -7.75 -0.81 -40.17
N GLU A 3 -7.03 -1.81 -40.71
CA GLU A 3 -6.89 -3.14 -40.08
C GLU A 3 -5.77 -3.24 -39.03
N LYS A 4 -4.86 -2.26 -38.95
CA LYS A 4 -3.72 -2.30 -38.01
C LYS A 4 -3.90 -1.43 -36.75
N TYR A 5 -5.06 -0.81 -36.57
CA TYR A 5 -5.37 -0.10 -35.34
C TYR A 5 -6.44 -0.88 -34.57
N GLN A 6 -5.99 -1.76 -33.66
CA GLN A 6 -6.87 -2.30 -32.63
C GLN A 6 -7.06 -1.22 -31.56
N PRO A 7 -8.30 -0.84 -31.21
CA PRO A 7 -8.52 0.00 -30.03
C PRO A 7 -7.99 -0.74 -28.79
N PRO A 8 -7.46 -0.03 -27.79
CA PRO A 8 -7.15 -0.67 -26.52
C PRO A 8 -8.41 -1.37 -26.00
N ARG A 9 -8.22 -2.63 -25.57
CA ARG A 9 -9.29 -3.55 -25.16
C ARG A 9 -10.31 -2.86 -24.25
N THR A 10 -11.57 -3.18 -24.48
CA THR A 10 -12.76 -2.81 -23.71
C THR A 10 -12.49 -2.52 -22.23
N TYR A 11 -12.77 -1.29 -21.83
CA TYR A 11 -12.84 -0.87 -20.42
C TYR A 11 -14.07 -1.51 -19.77
N GLY A 12 -13.86 -2.64 -19.10
CA GLY A 12 -14.77 -3.22 -18.12
C GLY A 12 -14.29 -2.87 -16.71
N SER A 13 -15.20 -2.34 -15.91
CA SER A 13 -15.07 -1.86 -14.52
C SER A 13 -13.86 -2.37 -13.70
N SER A 14 -12.81 -1.56 -13.63
CA SER A 14 -11.94 -1.47 -12.45
C SER A 14 -11.15 -0.17 -12.54
N GLY A 15 -11.28 0.67 -11.53
CA GLY A 15 -10.63 1.98 -11.44
C GLY A 15 -9.13 1.90 -11.67
N GLY A 16 -8.67 2.74 -12.59
CA GLY A 16 -7.26 2.91 -12.90
C GLY A 16 -7.06 3.83 -14.10
N ALA A 17 -7.97 4.78 -14.32
CA ALA A 17 -7.64 5.96 -15.10
C ALA A 17 -6.35 6.55 -14.49
N LEU A 18 -5.37 6.87 -15.34
CA LEU A 18 -4.08 7.44 -14.93
C LEU A 18 -4.30 8.62 -13.98
N SER A 19 -4.19 8.32 -12.68
CA SER A 19 -4.48 9.25 -11.60
C SER A 19 -3.20 9.96 -11.16
N LEU A 20 -3.31 11.26 -10.90
CA LEU A 20 -2.26 12.09 -10.29
C LEU A 20 -2.25 11.99 -8.75
N THR A 21 -3.10 11.12 -8.17
CA THR A 21 -3.09 10.83 -6.73
C THR A 21 -1.77 10.19 -6.30
N GLY A 22 -1.23 10.62 -5.17
CA GLY A 22 -0.02 10.03 -4.59
C GLY A 22 1.30 10.61 -5.09
N LEU A 23 1.27 11.66 -5.92
CA LEU A 23 2.47 12.37 -6.38
C LEU A 23 3.34 12.89 -5.22
N GLU A 24 2.76 13.21 -4.07
CA GLU A 24 3.50 13.76 -2.92
C GLU A 24 4.55 12.78 -2.38
N SER A 25 4.28 11.47 -2.50
CA SER A 25 5.09 10.37 -1.96
C SER A 25 6.14 9.77 -2.91
N MET A 26 6.24 10.28 -4.15
CA MET A 26 7.13 9.75 -5.20
C MET A 26 8.47 10.50 -5.25
N SER A 27 9.53 9.91 -5.79
CA SER A 27 10.76 10.66 -6.10
C SER A 27 10.54 11.65 -7.24
N ALA A 28 11.40 12.66 -7.39
CA ALA A 28 11.25 13.69 -8.44
C ALA A 28 11.19 13.10 -9.86
N ALA A 29 12.01 12.08 -10.14
CA ALA A 29 12.03 11.35 -11.41
C ALA A 29 10.73 10.56 -11.65
N GLU A 30 10.18 9.94 -10.61
CA GLU A 30 8.94 9.17 -10.69
C GLU A 30 7.70 10.06 -10.82
N LYS A 31 7.65 11.18 -10.08
CA LYS A 31 6.62 12.22 -10.28
C LYS A 31 6.63 12.69 -11.73
N THR A 32 7.81 12.97 -12.25
CA THR A 32 8.03 13.38 -13.64
C THR A 32 7.50 12.34 -14.62
N ALA A 33 7.91 11.08 -14.50
CA ALA A 33 7.46 10.01 -15.39
C ALA A 33 5.94 9.80 -15.33
N ARG A 34 5.33 9.86 -14.14
CA ARG A 34 3.88 9.67 -13.94
C ARG A 34 3.06 10.81 -14.55
N ILE A 35 3.49 12.06 -14.35
CA ILE A 35 2.86 13.24 -14.94
C ILE A 35 2.91 13.16 -16.48
N ILE A 36 4.05 12.75 -17.04
CA ILE A 36 4.23 12.59 -18.49
C ILE A 36 3.32 11.49 -19.04
N ALA A 37 3.20 10.36 -18.34
CA ALA A 37 2.35 9.24 -18.76
C ALA A 37 0.86 9.63 -18.77
N VAL A 38 0.38 10.30 -17.71
CA VAL A 38 -1.01 10.78 -17.61
C VAL A 38 -1.32 11.78 -18.72
N ALA A 39 -0.42 12.75 -18.95
CA ALA A 39 -0.60 13.76 -20.00
C ALA A 39 -0.65 13.13 -21.41
N ASN A 40 0.21 12.15 -21.70
CA ASN A 40 0.23 11.47 -22.99
C ASN A 40 -1.05 10.65 -23.24
N ASP A 41 -1.58 9.97 -22.23
CA ASP A 41 -2.80 9.17 -22.35
C ASP A 41 -4.07 10.03 -22.49
N MET A 42 -4.14 11.12 -21.73
CA MET A 42 -5.17 12.14 -21.90
C MET A 42 -5.13 12.74 -23.32
N ALA A 43 -3.96 13.08 -23.83
CA ALA A 43 -3.82 13.59 -25.20
C ALA A 43 -4.25 12.56 -26.25
N ALA A 44 -3.87 11.29 -26.09
CA ALA A 44 -4.25 10.23 -27.01
C ALA A 44 -5.77 10.03 -27.05
N SER A 45 -6.42 10.06 -25.88
CA SER A 45 -7.88 9.93 -25.77
C SER A 45 -8.62 11.12 -26.37
N ILE A 46 -8.14 12.35 -26.13
CA ILE A 46 -8.72 13.56 -26.73
C ILE A 46 -8.57 13.56 -28.25
N ILE A 47 -7.41 13.14 -28.78
CA ILE A 47 -7.19 13.02 -30.24
C ILE A 47 -8.10 11.95 -30.83
N TYR A 48 -8.23 10.80 -30.18
CA TYR A 48 -9.09 9.72 -30.63
C TYR A 48 -10.55 10.17 -30.72
N ILE A 49 -11.06 10.81 -29.67
CA ILE A 49 -12.41 11.37 -29.64
C ILE A 49 -12.61 12.44 -30.72
N ALA A 50 -11.61 13.31 -30.93
CA ALA A 50 -11.67 14.30 -32.00
C ALA A 50 -11.72 13.68 -33.41
N LYS A 51 -11.04 12.54 -33.63
CA LYS A 51 -11.16 11.76 -34.89
C LYS A 51 -12.52 11.10 -35.04
N GLN A 52 -13.08 10.55 -33.97
CA GLN A 52 -14.44 9.99 -33.99
C GLN A 52 -15.48 11.07 -34.28
N ALA A 53 -15.27 12.29 -33.74
CA ALA A 53 -16.08 13.44 -34.08
C ALA A 53 -15.91 13.83 -35.56
N GLU A 54 -14.68 13.89 -36.10
CA GLU A 54 -14.45 14.23 -37.52
C GLU A 54 -15.03 13.18 -38.48
N ALA A 55 -15.04 11.90 -38.09
CA ALA A 55 -15.63 10.79 -38.84
C ALA A 55 -17.17 10.74 -38.79
N GLY A 56 -17.83 11.66 -38.08
CA GLY A 56 -19.29 11.71 -37.97
C GLY A 56 -19.89 10.80 -36.90
N ASN A 57 -19.07 10.05 -36.16
CA ASN A 57 -19.50 8.99 -35.24
C ASN A 57 -20.00 9.50 -33.86
N LEU A 58 -20.01 10.81 -33.65
CA LEU A 58 -20.46 11.44 -32.40
C LEU A 58 -21.51 12.51 -32.71
N THR A 59 -22.52 12.67 -31.84
CA THR A 59 -23.56 13.70 -31.98
C THR A 59 -23.08 15.06 -31.45
N ASN A 60 -23.73 16.15 -31.86
CA ASN A 60 -23.38 17.49 -31.36
C ASN A 60 -23.53 17.60 -29.83
N SER A 61 -24.51 16.93 -29.23
CA SER A 61 -24.68 16.88 -27.77
C SER A 61 -23.53 16.19 -27.04
N GLN A 62 -22.82 15.27 -27.68
CA GLN A 62 -21.62 14.62 -27.15
C GLN A 62 -20.34 15.43 -27.39
N ILE A 63 -20.31 16.28 -28.43
CA ILE A 63 -19.13 17.06 -28.83
C ILE A 63 -18.98 18.35 -28.00
N ILE A 64 -20.09 19.03 -27.71
CA ILE A 64 -20.10 20.34 -27.03
C ILE A 64 -19.43 20.31 -25.65
N PRO A 65 -19.72 19.34 -24.76
CA PRO A 65 -19.07 19.27 -23.45
C PRO A 65 -17.55 19.07 -23.57
N ILE A 66 -17.12 18.29 -24.56
CA ILE A 66 -15.71 17.96 -24.80
C ILE A 66 -14.96 19.17 -25.36
N TYR A 67 -15.59 19.94 -26.26
CA TYR A 67 -15.05 21.20 -26.76
C TYR A 67 -14.91 22.24 -25.65
N ASN A 68 -15.93 22.40 -24.81
CA ASN A 68 -15.92 23.33 -23.68
C ASN A 68 -14.86 22.95 -22.61
N PHE A 69 -14.68 21.66 -22.37
CA PHE A 69 -13.62 21.14 -21.49
C PHE A 69 -12.22 21.47 -22.04
N ILE A 70 -11.98 21.28 -23.34
CA ILE A 70 -10.70 21.63 -23.98
C ILE A 70 -10.44 23.15 -23.93
N ASP A 71 -11.45 23.98 -24.19
CA ASP A 71 -11.31 25.44 -24.14
C ASP A 71 -11.09 25.95 -22.70
N SER A 72 -11.70 25.32 -21.69
CA SER A 72 -11.45 25.60 -20.27
C SER A 72 -9.99 25.29 -19.86
N ILE A 73 -9.45 24.13 -20.27
CA ILE A 73 -8.04 23.77 -20.02
C ILE A 73 -7.08 24.75 -20.70
N LEU A 74 -7.34 25.14 -21.95
CA LEU A 74 -6.53 26.14 -22.69
C LEU A 74 -6.69 27.58 -22.14
N GLY A 75 -7.77 27.85 -21.40
CA GLY A 75 -7.99 29.09 -20.65
C GLY A 75 -7.21 29.11 -19.33
N LEU A 76 -7.25 28.02 -18.57
CA LEU A 76 -6.50 27.83 -17.32
C LEU A 76 -4.98 27.94 -17.53
N GLU A 77 -4.44 27.39 -18.65
CA GLU A 77 -3.01 27.51 -19.00
C GLU A 77 -2.55 28.98 -19.08
N ARG A 78 -3.38 29.86 -19.66
CA ARG A 78 -3.04 31.28 -19.85
C ARG A 78 -3.09 32.09 -18.54
N SER A 79 -3.99 31.72 -17.63
CA SER A 79 -4.16 32.33 -16.30
C SER A 79 -3.09 31.87 -15.31
N GLN A 80 -2.91 30.55 -15.16
CA GLN A 80 -2.00 29.95 -14.20
C GLN A 80 -0.52 30.20 -14.56
N THR A 81 -0.14 30.23 -15.84
CA THR A 81 1.27 30.49 -16.20
C THR A 81 1.75 31.87 -15.76
N LYS A 82 0.89 32.92 -15.77
CA LYS A 82 1.26 34.26 -15.30
C LYS A 82 1.34 34.36 -13.77
N SER A 83 0.49 33.61 -13.05
CA SER A 83 0.50 33.58 -11.58
C SER A 83 1.66 32.74 -11.05
N LEU A 84 1.88 31.55 -11.63
CA LEU A 84 2.95 30.64 -11.24
C LEU A 84 4.34 31.24 -11.52
N MET A 85 4.54 31.96 -12.64
CA MET A 85 5.81 32.66 -12.91
C MET A 85 6.13 33.72 -11.85
N ARG A 86 5.14 34.46 -11.35
CA ARG A 86 5.33 35.46 -10.29
C ARG A 86 5.64 34.81 -8.94
N GLU A 87 4.99 33.69 -8.63
CA GLU A 87 5.24 32.95 -7.40
C GLU A 87 6.59 32.21 -7.45
N LEU A 88 7.00 31.69 -8.60
CA LEU A 88 8.31 31.04 -8.79
C LEU A 88 9.46 32.05 -8.65
N ASP A 89 9.32 33.27 -9.18
CA ASP A 89 10.31 34.35 -8.97
C ASP A 89 10.43 34.72 -7.48
N LYS A 90 9.30 34.73 -6.77
CA LYS A 90 9.24 35.06 -5.33
C LYS A 90 9.84 33.95 -4.45
N GLN A 91 9.58 32.68 -4.79
CA GLN A 91 10.14 31.50 -4.13
C GLN A 91 11.63 31.34 -4.43
N GLY A 92 12.05 31.53 -5.68
CA GLY A 92 13.46 31.50 -6.08
C GLY A 92 14.31 32.56 -5.37
N SER A 93 13.75 33.75 -5.15
CA SER A 93 14.41 34.80 -4.37
C SER A 93 14.57 34.45 -2.88
N ARG A 94 13.59 33.73 -2.28
CA ARG A 94 13.69 33.23 -0.89
C ARG A 94 14.69 32.09 -0.74
N ILE A 95 14.72 31.16 -1.71
CA ILE A 95 15.67 30.05 -1.72
C ILE A 95 17.10 30.58 -1.86
N ALA A 96 17.35 31.53 -2.77
CA ALA A 96 18.68 32.14 -2.92
C ALA A 96 19.14 32.88 -1.65
N LEU A 97 18.22 33.50 -0.91
CA LEU A 97 18.51 34.16 0.37
C LEU A 97 18.85 33.13 1.47
N MET A 98 18.09 32.03 1.54
CA MET A 98 18.33 30.93 2.47
C MET A 98 19.64 30.18 2.15
N GLU A 99 19.95 29.93 0.88
CA GLU A 99 21.22 29.32 0.45
C GLU A 99 22.41 30.21 0.82
N LYS A 100 22.28 31.53 0.67
CA LYS A 100 23.30 32.50 1.10
C LYS A 100 23.45 32.60 2.62
N GLN A 101 22.40 32.27 3.38
CA GLN A 101 22.46 32.18 4.83
C GLN A 101 23.08 30.86 5.28
N HIS A 102 22.60 29.73 4.75
CA HIS A 102 23.18 28.41 5.02
C HIS A 102 24.65 28.31 4.63
N SER A 103 25.09 28.90 3.51
CA SER A 103 26.52 28.93 3.17
C SER A 103 27.35 29.71 4.20
N ARG A 104 26.80 30.80 4.77
CA ARG A 104 27.47 31.55 5.85
C ARG A 104 27.51 30.77 7.15
N ASP A 105 26.41 30.11 7.51
CA ASP A 105 26.33 29.28 8.71
C ASP A 105 27.27 28.07 8.61
N ILE A 106 27.37 27.46 7.41
CA ILE A 106 28.32 26.37 7.12
C ILE A 106 29.77 26.87 7.19
N GLU A 107 30.09 28.05 6.66
CA GLU A 107 31.42 28.64 6.77
C GLU A 107 31.81 28.93 8.23
N GLU A 108 30.88 29.43 9.03
CA GLU A 108 31.08 29.74 10.44
C GLU A 108 31.24 28.47 11.30
N LEU A 109 30.40 27.46 11.06
CA LEU A 109 30.54 26.13 11.66
C LEU A 109 31.84 25.44 11.25
N THR A 110 32.25 25.59 9.99
CA THR A 110 33.52 25.04 9.50
C THR A 110 34.72 25.75 10.14
N LYS A 111 34.63 27.06 10.36
CA LYS A 111 35.66 27.83 11.07
C LYS A 111 35.77 27.42 12.54
N CYS A 112 34.64 27.29 13.23
CA CYS A 112 34.56 26.79 14.61
C CYS A 112 35.12 25.35 14.72
N ALA A 113 34.76 24.48 13.78
CA ALA A 113 35.29 23.12 13.71
C ALA A 113 36.80 23.11 13.42
N MET A 114 37.31 23.97 12.54
CA MET A 114 38.75 24.07 12.27
C MET A 114 39.53 24.62 13.46
N GLU A 115 39.00 25.60 14.20
CA GLU A 115 39.61 26.12 15.44
C GLU A 115 39.64 25.03 16.52
N THR A 116 38.53 24.31 16.70
CA THR A 116 38.43 23.16 17.61
C THR A 116 39.38 22.03 17.22
N ILE A 117 39.46 21.70 15.93
CA ILE A 117 40.39 20.69 15.40
C ILE A 117 41.85 21.14 15.52
N THR A 118 42.13 22.44 15.40
CA THR A 118 43.48 23.00 15.60
C THR A 118 43.88 22.94 17.07
N GLN A 119 42.94 23.17 17.99
CA GLN A 119 43.17 22.93 19.42
C GLN A 119 43.34 21.45 19.75
N MET A 120 42.61 20.56 19.07
CA MET A 120 42.73 19.10 19.26
C MET A 120 43.99 18.50 18.60
N LYS A 121 44.52 19.11 17.54
CA LYS A 121 45.69 18.62 16.77
C LYS A 121 47.06 19.00 17.33
N LEU A 122 47.14 19.46 18.59
CA LEU A 122 48.40 19.47 19.33
C LEU A 122 48.84 18.07 19.80
N ASN A 123 48.01 17.03 19.62
CA ASN A 123 48.42 15.64 19.78
C ASN A 123 47.85 14.79 18.63
N PHE A 124 48.73 14.08 17.93
CA PHE A 124 48.49 13.09 16.86
C PHE A 124 48.33 13.59 15.41
N CYS A 125 49.30 13.20 14.58
CA CYS A 125 49.43 13.50 13.16
C CYS A 125 48.96 12.29 12.32
N LEU A 126 47.94 12.46 11.46
CA LEU A 126 47.56 11.48 10.43
C LEU A 126 48.08 11.90 9.03
N PRO A 127 48.57 10.97 8.18
CA PRO A 127 49.24 11.31 6.92
C PRO A 127 48.30 11.88 5.83
N ARG A 128 48.79 12.93 5.15
CA ARG A 128 48.14 13.80 4.15
C ARG A 128 47.45 13.12 2.96
N ARG A 129 47.77 11.85 2.66
CA ARG A 129 47.28 11.12 1.46
C ARG A 129 45.86 10.58 1.60
N GLU A 130 45.40 10.30 2.82
CA GLU A 130 44.07 9.72 3.05
C GLU A 130 42.96 10.78 2.97
N LYS A 131 43.28 12.00 3.39
CA LYS A 131 42.38 13.17 3.36
C LYS A 131 41.98 13.57 1.93
N GLN A 132 42.92 13.55 0.99
CA GLN A 132 42.64 13.88 -0.42
C GLN A 132 41.77 12.85 -1.13
N ARG A 133 41.77 11.60 -0.66
CA ARG A 133 41.01 10.50 -1.28
C ARG A 133 39.52 10.57 -0.94
N GLU A 134 39.19 10.95 0.29
CA GLU A 134 37.79 11.13 0.72
C GLU A 134 37.18 12.44 0.18
N GLU A 135 37.93 13.54 0.13
CA GLU A 135 37.47 14.81 -0.48
C GLU A 135 37.13 14.63 -1.98
N SER A 136 37.87 13.77 -2.69
CA SER A 136 37.65 13.47 -4.11
C SER A 136 36.40 12.61 -4.35
N LYS A 137 36.08 11.67 -3.44
CA LYS A 137 34.85 10.85 -3.52
C LYS A 137 33.61 11.71 -3.30
N GLN A 138 33.67 12.66 -2.37
CA GLN A 138 32.54 13.50 -2.01
C GLN A 138 32.20 14.54 -3.08
N LYS A 139 33.21 15.10 -3.76
CA LYS A 139 33.01 15.96 -4.95
C LYS A 139 32.34 15.21 -6.12
N ARG A 140 32.77 13.97 -6.36
CA ARG A 140 32.22 13.14 -7.45
C ARG A 140 30.76 12.71 -7.21
N TRP A 141 30.37 12.59 -5.94
CA TRP A 141 28.99 12.27 -5.56
C TRP A 141 28.05 13.46 -5.78
N LYS A 142 28.45 14.67 -5.33
CA LYS A 142 27.66 15.90 -5.51
C LYS A 142 27.44 16.27 -6.98
N GLN A 143 28.46 16.13 -7.82
CA GLN A 143 28.36 16.43 -9.25
C GLN A 143 27.37 15.52 -9.99
N LYS A 144 27.25 14.26 -9.55
CA LYS A 144 26.33 13.28 -10.14
C LYS A 144 24.87 13.57 -9.79
N GLU A 145 24.63 14.11 -8.59
CA GLU A 145 23.30 14.47 -8.09
C GLU A 145 22.76 15.74 -8.77
N GLU A 146 23.63 16.73 -9.04
CA GLU A 146 23.27 17.96 -9.78
C GLU A 146 22.93 17.69 -11.26
N GLU A 147 23.65 16.79 -11.92
CA GLU A 147 23.40 16.41 -13.32
C GLU A 147 22.06 15.68 -13.51
N GLU A 148 21.64 14.87 -12.53
CA GLU A 148 20.39 14.08 -12.56
C GLU A 148 19.14 14.98 -12.41
N LEU A 149 19.23 16.01 -11.57
CA LEU A 149 18.15 16.99 -11.33
C LEU A 149 17.86 17.92 -12.53
N VAL A 150 18.90 18.34 -13.27
CA VAL A 150 18.75 19.20 -14.45
C VAL A 150 18.07 18.45 -15.61
N GLY A 151 18.39 17.16 -15.78
CA GLY A 151 17.84 16.32 -16.85
C GLY A 151 16.32 16.08 -16.73
N ASP A 152 15.76 16.04 -15.52
CA ASP A 152 14.33 15.78 -15.31
C ASP A 152 13.44 17.02 -15.55
N LYS A 153 13.97 18.22 -15.30
CA LYS A 153 13.29 19.49 -15.58
C LYS A 153 13.04 19.71 -17.08
N GLU A 154 14.00 19.37 -17.93
CA GLU A 154 13.85 19.51 -19.38
C GLU A 154 12.84 18.52 -19.97
N LYS A 155 12.78 17.28 -19.45
CA LYS A 155 11.80 16.26 -19.85
C LYS A 155 10.36 16.70 -19.55
N LEU A 156 10.11 17.28 -18.38
CA LEU A 156 8.81 17.84 -18.00
C LEU A 156 8.38 18.98 -18.93
N LEU A 157 9.29 19.91 -19.23
CA LEU A 157 9.00 21.03 -20.14
C LEU A 157 8.73 20.55 -21.57
N ALA A 158 9.43 19.52 -22.04
CA ALA A 158 9.20 18.90 -23.34
C ALA A 158 7.82 18.21 -23.42
N ALA A 159 7.44 17.45 -22.39
CA ALA A 159 6.14 16.79 -22.31
C ALA A 159 4.98 17.79 -22.25
N ARG A 160 5.12 18.85 -21.45
CA ARG A 160 4.15 19.95 -21.40
C ARG A 160 3.95 20.61 -22.77
N ARG A 161 5.04 20.91 -23.48
CA ARG A 161 4.97 21.49 -24.85
C ARG A 161 4.26 20.55 -25.82
N ASN A 162 4.51 19.24 -25.74
CA ASN A 162 3.87 18.24 -26.58
C ASN A 162 2.37 18.12 -26.29
N PHE A 163 1.99 18.03 -25.01
CA PHE A 163 0.60 17.98 -24.56
C PHE A 163 -0.22 19.17 -25.06
N VAL A 164 0.29 20.39 -24.87
CA VAL A 164 -0.36 21.64 -25.34
C VAL A 164 -0.47 21.68 -26.87
N ARG A 165 0.52 21.16 -27.59
CA ARG A 165 0.48 21.04 -29.06
C ARG A 165 -0.65 20.11 -29.51
N GLN A 166 -0.84 18.98 -28.84
CA GLN A 166 -1.92 18.02 -29.15
C GLN A 166 -3.31 18.61 -28.90
N LEU A 167 -3.51 19.34 -27.80
CA LEU A 167 -4.78 20.03 -27.51
C LEU A 167 -5.14 21.07 -28.59
N ARG A 168 -4.15 21.82 -29.10
CA ARG A 168 -4.38 22.78 -30.19
C ARG A 168 -4.75 22.11 -31.51
N ILE A 169 -4.23 20.91 -31.78
CA ILE A 169 -4.58 20.11 -32.97
C ILE A 169 -6.02 19.59 -32.83
N ALA A 170 -6.37 19.00 -31.69
CA ALA A 170 -7.71 18.49 -31.41
C ALA A 170 -8.77 19.60 -31.50
N ARG A 171 -8.51 20.78 -30.92
CA ARG A 171 -9.38 21.96 -31.03
C ARG A 171 -9.64 22.37 -32.48
N ARG A 172 -8.61 22.34 -33.33
CA ARG A 172 -8.73 22.68 -34.76
C ARG A 172 -9.55 21.65 -35.53
N TRP A 173 -9.52 20.38 -35.15
CA TRP A 173 -10.36 19.34 -35.75
C TRP A 173 -11.82 19.50 -35.35
N LEU A 174 -12.10 19.71 -34.06
CA LEU A 174 -13.47 19.93 -33.58
C LEU A 174 -14.10 21.20 -34.18
N ALA A 175 -13.33 22.28 -34.33
CA ALA A 175 -13.78 23.53 -34.96
C ALA A 175 -14.08 23.41 -36.47
N ARG A 176 -13.60 22.36 -37.17
CA ARG A 176 -13.93 22.14 -38.59
C ARG A 176 -15.33 21.57 -38.80
N ARG A 177 -15.88 20.83 -37.82
CA ARG A 177 -17.21 20.22 -37.89
C ARG A 177 -18.33 21.24 -37.58
N GLY A 178 -18.09 22.20 -36.70
CA GLY A 178 -19.01 23.31 -36.39
C GLY A 178 -19.20 24.35 -37.51
N ARG A 179 -18.77 24.08 -38.74
CA ARG A 179 -19.03 24.92 -39.93
C ARG A 179 -20.12 24.34 -40.84
N GLY A 180 -20.80 23.29 -40.41
CA GLY A 180 -21.85 22.61 -41.17
C GLY A 180 -23.29 23.00 -40.79
N GLU A 181 -23.57 23.38 -39.54
CA GLU A 181 -24.94 23.70 -39.10
C GLU A 181 -24.91 24.81 -38.04
N GLU A 182 -25.81 25.78 -38.18
CA GLU A 182 -25.92 27.00 -37.37
C GLU A 182 -26.17 26.71 -35.88
N PHE A 183 -25.32 27.27 -35.03
CA PHE A 183 -25.49 27.32 -33.59
C PHE A 183 -25.90 28.74 -33.19
N TYR A 184 -27.05 28.89 -32.54
CA TYR A 184 -27.43 30.07 -31.75
C TYR A 184 -27.91 29.65 -30.36
N LEU A 185 -27.80 30.62 -29.45
CA LEU A 185 -28.01 30.60 -27.99
C LEU A 185 -26.72 30.23 -27.22
N GLY A 186 -25.98 31.16 -26.63
CA GLY A 186 -26.21 32.59 -26.42
C GLY A 186 -25.34 33.05 -25.26
N ILE A 187 -24.18 33.64 -25.54
CA ILE A 187 -23.53 34.64 -24.70
C ILE A 187 -22.90 35.67 -25.65
N SER A 188 -23.57 36.80 -25.80
CA SER A 188 -23.02 38.08 -26.29
C SER A 188 -21.90 38.53 -25.34
N SER A 189 -20.80 39.17 -25.73
CA SER A 189 -20.58 40.18 -26.75
C SER A 189 -19.06 40.37 -26.95
N GLY A 190 -18.61 40.59 -28.19
CA GLY A 190 -17.19 40.85 -28.48
C GLY A 190 -16.79 40.68 -29.96
N ARG A 191 -17.35 41.53 -30.83
CA ARG A 191 -16.95 41.86 -32.24
C ARG A 191 -15.42 42.02 -32.42
N TRP A 192 -14.70 41.79 -33.52
CA TRP A 192 -14.75 41.39 -34.96
C TRP A 192 -13.23 41.18 -35.35
N PRO A 193 -12.74 40.94 -36.61
CA PRO A 193 -13.42 40.66 -37.87
C PRO A 193 -12.89 39.44 -38.66
N GLN A 194 -13.69 39.07 -39.65
CA GLN A 194 -13.47 38.02 -40.62
C GLN A 194 -13.09 38.64 -41.96
N LYS A 195 -11.90 38.33 -42.49
CA LYS A 195 -11.58 38.47 -43.91
C LYS A 195 -10.72 37.29 -44.38
N GLU A 196 -11.04 36.87 -45.59
CA GLU A 196 -10.29 36.00 -46.50
C GLU A 196 -10.43 34.47 -46.33
N LYS A 197 -11.55 33.99 -46.88
CA LYS A 197 -11.57 32.74 -47.64
C LYS A 197 -10.76 32.89 -48.93
N ARG A 198 -10.09 31.79 -49.29
CA ARG A 198 -9.83 31.24 -50.64
C ARG A 198 -8.40 31.40 -51.19
N ILE A 199 -7.90 30.24 -51.66
CA ILE A 199 -6.78 29.98 -52.57
C ILE A 199 -5.40 29.88 -51.91
N ARG A 200 -4.99 28.64 -51.58
CA ARG A 200 -3.87 27.94 -52.23
C ARG A 200 -3.72 26.53 -51.66
N GLY A 201 -4.48 25.61 -52.25
CA GLY A 201 -3.93 24.29 -52.53
C GLY A 201 -2.74 24.45 -53.48
N ARG A 202 -1.76 23.53 -53.36
CA ARG A 202 -0.48 23.48 -54.08
C ARG A 202 0.68 24.27 -53.45
N GLN A 203 1.19 23.81 -52.29
CA GLN A 203 2.64 23.95 -52.03
C GLN A 203 3.28 23.04 -50.97
N TRP A 204 2.69 21.91 -50.56
CA TRP A 204 3.38 20.97 -49.65
C TRP A 204 3.25 19.48 -50.04
N GLN A 205 3.16 19.21 -51.36
CA GLN A 205 3.21 17.86 -51.96
C GLN A 205 4.59 17.54 -52.60
N ARG A 206 5.68 18.19 -52.19
CA ARG A 206 7.03 17.96 -52.78
C ARG A 206 8.16 17.69 -51.78
N ARG A 207 7.85 17.43 -50.50
CA ARG A 207 8.88 17.12 -49.50
C ARG A 207 8.65 15.82 -48.71
N TRP A 208 7.82 14.92 -49.25
CA TRP A 208 7.51 13.62 -48.65
C TRP A 208 7.85 12.40 -49.53
N ASN A 209 8.55 12.60 -50.66
CA ASN A 209 9.04 11.50 -51.52
C ASN A 209 10.57 11.36 -51.44
N GLN A 210 11.14 11.23 -50.23
CA GLN A 210 12.56 10.85 -50.10
C GLN A 210 12.88 10.01 -48.86
N VAL A 211 11.92 9.28 -48.30
CA VAL A 211 12.20 8.27 -47.26
C VAL A 211 11.22 7.09 -47.40
N GLU A 212 11.08 6.53 -48.60
CA GLU A 212 10.43 5.23 -48.78
C GLU A 212 10.99 4.54 -50.02
N TYR A 213 12.28 4.22 -49.96
CA TYR A 213 12.94 3.25 -50.83
C TYR A 213 14.13 2.71 -50.02
N TYR A 214 14.31 1.38 -49.98
CA TYR A 214 15.16 0.61 -49.07
C TYR A 214 14.53 0.18 -47.74
N SER A 215 13.28 -0.32 -47.78
CA SER A 215 12.88 -1.43 -46.92
C SER A 215 12.62 -2.65 -47.80
N ASN A 216 13.65 -3.48 -48.00
CA ASN A 216 13.56 -4.94 -48.15
C ASN A 216 14.92 -5.50 -48.55
N GLN A 217 15.70 -5.97 -47.56
CA GLN A 217 16.50 -7.20 -47.59
C GLN A 217 17.05 -7.50 -46.18
N PRO A 218 17.24 -8.77 -45.81
CA PRO A 218 17.41 -9.20 -44.42
C PRO A 218 18.86 -9.05 -43.95
N ARG A 219 19.07 -8.45 -42.78
CA ARG A 219 20.34 -8.59 -42.04
C ARG A 219 20.09 -8.92 -40.58
N LYS A 220 20.70 -10.04 -40.18
CA LYS A 220 20.77 -10.59 -38.83
C LYS A 220 21.51 -9.60 -37.93
N SER A 221 20.92 -9.24 -36.80
CA SER A 221 21.66 -8.89 -35.59
C SER A 221 20.78 -9.17 -34.37
N HIS A 222 21.33 -9.92 -33.42
CA HIS A 222 20.71 -10.34 -32.18
C HIS A 222 20.43 -9.15 -31.27
N GLU A 223 19.17 -8.93 -30.90
CA GLU A 223 18.81 -8.41 -29.57
C GLU A 223 17.32 -8.73 -29.33
N SER A 224 17.03 -9.59 -28.35
CA SER A 224 15.69 -10.14 -28.12
C SER A 224 14.74 -9.10 -27.52
N THR A 225 13.74 -8.63 -28.27
CA THR A 225 12.62 -7.85 -27.72
C THR A 225 11.61 -8.80 -27.07
N ARG A 226 11.74 -9.03 -25.75
CA ARG A 226 10.72 -9.74 -24.97
C ARG A 226 9.44 -8.91 -24.89
N ARG A 227 8.35 -9.40 -25.49
CA ARG A 227 6.98 -8.95 -25.19
C ARG A 227 6.69 -9.26 -23.73
N VAL A 228 6.38 -8.25 -22.92
CA VAL A 228 5.90 -8.47 -21.54
C VAL A 228 4.47 -8.96 -21.61
N HIS A 229 4.28 -10.27 -21.81
CA HIS A 229 3.09 -10.93 -21.27
C HIS A 229 3.13 -10.71 -19.76
N ALA A 230 2.01 -10.36 -19.11
CA ALA A 230 1.91 -10.55 -17.67
C ALA A 230 2.17 -12.04 -17.42
N ILE A 231 3.39 -12.35 -16.98
CA ILE A 231 3.80 -13.73 -16.74
C ILE A 231 2.94 -14.19 -15.57
N MET A 232 1.90 -14.97 -15.85
CA MET A 232 1.25 -15.75 -14.81
C MET A 232 2.33 -16.52 -14.09
N SER A 233 2.39 -16.38 -12.77
CA SER A 233 3.44 -17.02 -11.98
C SER A 233 3.42 -18.53 -12.18
N SER A 234 4.60 -19.12 -12.23
CA SER A 234 4.76 -20.57 -12.27
C SER A 234 4.20 -21.19 -10.99
N LYS A 235 3.44 -22.28 -11.13
CA LYS A 235 2.92 -23.04 -9.99
C LYS A 235 4.08 -23.42 -9.05
N GLY A 236 3.91 -23.16 -7.76
CA GLY A 236 4.92 -23.45 -6.75
C GLY A 236 5.99 -22.36 -6.57
N ASP A 237 5.96 -21.26 -7.32
CA ASP A 237 6.85 -20.11 -7.09
C ASP A 237 6.37 -19.26 -5.90
N PHE A 238 6.52 -19.82 -4.70
CA PHE A 238 6.21 -19.13 -3.45
C PHE A 238 7.14 -17.93 -3.19
N ALA A 239 8.34 -17.90 -3.78
CA ALA A 239 9.23 -16.74 -3.68
C ALA A 239 8.63 -15.51 -4.36
N ALA A 240 7.99 -15.67 -5.53
CA ALA A 240 7.23 -14.59 -6.15
C ALA A 240 6.04 -14.15 -5.29
N VAL A 241 5.28 -15.10 -4.74
CA VAL A 241 4.15 -14.77 -3.85
C VAL A 241 4.60 -13.97 -2.64
N ARG A 242 5.71 -14.36 -1.98
CA ARG A 242 6.27 -13.63 -0.83
C ARG A 242 6.62 -12.18 -1.18
N ARG A 243 7.25 -11.94 -2.34
CA ARG A 243 7.57 -10.58 -2.81
C ARG A 243 6.31 -9.74 -3.03
N ASP A 244 5.28 -10.35 -3.61
CA ASP A 244 4.02 -9.65 -3.89
C ASP A 244 3.22 -9.36 -2.61
N ILE A 245 3.26 -10.26 -1.61
CA ILE A 245 2.74 -9.99 -0.26
C ILE A 245 3.48 -8.82 0.39
N ALA A 246 4.82 -8.84 0.39
CA ALA A 246 5.62 -7.77 0.99
C ALA A 246 5.31 -6.40 0.34
N ALA A 247 5.18 -6.37 -0.99
CA ALA A 247 4.79 -5.16 -1.71
C ALA A 247 3.37 -4.67 -1.35
N GLN A 248 2.46 -5.60 -1.05
CA GLN A 248 1.07 -5.32 -0.69
C GLN A 248 0.91 -4.80 0.75
N MET A 249 1.91 -4.97 1.62
CA MET A 249 1.83 -4.52 3.01
C MET A 249 1.67 -3.00 3.13
N LYS A 250 2.23 -2.19 2.22
CA LYS A 250 2.09 -0.73 2.30
C LYS A 250 0.67 -0.30 1.91
N GLN A 251 -0.11 0.15 2.89
CA GLN A 251 -1.49 0.62 2.71
C GLN A 251 -1.68 1.97 3.41
N PRO A 252 -1.26 3.11 2.81
CA PRO A 252 -1.26 4.41 3.46
C PRO A 252 -2.63 4.90 3.98
N GLY A 253 -3.73 4.35 3.45
CA GLY A 253 -5.09 4.67 3.89
C GLY A 253 -5.69 3.67 4.89
N TYR A 254 -4.90 2.74 5.42
CA TYR A 254 -5.36 1.72 6.37
C TYR A 254 -4.46 1.72 7.61
N ASP A 255 -5.09 1.95 8.78
CA ASP A 255 -4.45 2.00 10.08
C ASP A 255 -3.11 2.79 10.03
N ASP A 256 -2.02 2.21 10.51
CA ASP A 256 -0.68 2.80 10.57
C ASP A 256 0.06 2.81 9.22
N GLY A 257 -0.68 2.92 8.12
CA GLY A 257 -0.15 2.88 6.77
C GLY A 257 0.28 1.48 6.30
N SER A 258 -0.12 0.42 7.01
CA SER A 258 0.34 -0.95 6.79
C SER A 258 -0.75 -2.01 6.98
N ALA A 259 -0.85 -2.95 6.04
CA ALA A 259 -1.63 -4.18 6.16
C ALA A 259 -0.88 -5.32 6.87
N GLY A 260 0.40 -5.11 7.24
CA GLY A 260 1.21 -6.12 7.92
C GLY A 260 0.51 -6.71 9.16
N PRO A 261 0.08 -5.88 10.13
CA PRO A 261 -0.59 -6.39 11.33
C PRO A 261 -1.88 -7.18 11.05
N VAL A 262 -2.71 -6.73 10.09
CA VAL A 262 -3.94 -7.45 9.74
C VAL A 262 -3.66 -8.77 9.02
N PHE A 263 -2.55 -8.91 8.29
CA PHE A 263 -2.13 -10.21 7.74
C PHE A 263 -1.70 -11.19 8.82
N VAL A 264 -0.99 -10.72 9.85
CA VAL A 264 -0.64 -11.56 11.01
C VAL A 264 -1.91 -12.01 11.74
N ARG A 265 -2.85 -11.09 11.98
CA ARG A 265 -4.13 -11.42 12.59
C ARG A 265 -4.94 -12.38 11.72
N LEU A 266 -5.00 -12.19 10.41
CA LEU A 266 -5.71 -13.09 9.49
C LEU A 266 -5.13 -14.51 9.55
N ALA A 267 -3.81 -14.65 9.53
CA ALA A 267 -3.14 -15.94 9.68
C ALA A 267 -3.45 -16.58 11.05
N TRP A 268 -3.31 -15.81 12.14
CA TRP A 268 -3.65 -16.27 13.49
C TRP A 268 -5.09 -16.78 13.57
N HIS A 269 -6.07 -15.98 13.14
CA HIS A 269 -7.49 -16.33 13.19
C HIS A 269 -7.82 -17.52 12.28
N SER A 270 -7.16 -17.68 11.13
CA SER A 270 -7.34 -18.86 10.27
C SER A 270 -6.90 -20.14 10.96
N ALA A 271 -5.91 -20.10 11.84
CA ALA A 271 -5.42 -21.25 12.58
C ALA A 271 -6.08 -21.42 13.97
N GLY A 272 -6.54 -20.32 14.56
CA GLY A 272 -7.00 -20.21 15.94
C GLY A 272 -8.27 -21.00 16.29
N THR A 273 -8.96 -21.53 15.28
CA THR A 273 -10.20 -22.31 15.44
C THR A 273 -9.95 -23.80 15.67
N TYR A 274 -8.69 -24.25 15.64
CA TYR A 274 -8.34 -25.65 15.81
C TYR A 274 -8.77 -26.19 17.18
N ASP A 275 -9.20 -27.45 17.16
CA ASP A 275 -9.52 -28.25 18.32
C ASP A 275 -8.93 -29.65 18.14
N ILE A 276 -8.05 -30.05 19.06
CA ILE A 276 -7.34 -31.33 18.99
C ILE A 276 -8.29 -32.53 19.19
N GLU A 277 -9.36 -32.37 19.97
CA GLU A 277 -10.27 -33.47 20.28
C GLU A 277 -11.15 -33.84 19.10
N SER A 278 -11.76 -32.85 18.45
CA SER A 278 -12.57 -33.07 17.26
C SER A 278 -11.77 -33.13 15.95
N ASP A 279 -10.49 -32.71 15.96
CA ASP A 279 -9.64 -32.56 14.77
C ASP A 279 -10.30 -31.67 13.70
N THR A 280 -10.95 -30.58 14.14
CA THR A 280 -11.64 -29.61 13.27
C THR A 280 -11.13 -28.20 13.47
N GLY A 281 -11.33 -27.35 12.46
CA GLY A 281 -10.77 -25.99 12.40
C GLY A 281 -9.28 -26.01 12.02
N GLY A 282 -8.59 -24.91 12.30
CA GLY A 282 -7.21 -24.75 11.88
C GLY A 282 -7.05 -24.18 10.47
N SER A 283 -5.81 -24.04 10.02
CA SER A 283 -5.48 -23.19 8.87
C SER A 283 -5.79 -23.80 7.49
N ASN A 284 -6.25 -25.06 7.44
CA ASN A 284 -6.67 -25.71 6.21
C ASN A 284 -8.12 -25.35 5.87
N GLY A 285 -8.42 -25.11 4.59
CA GLY A 285 -9.78 -24.95 4.09
C GLY A 285 -10.21 -23.50 3.80
N ALA A 286 -9.49 -22.51 4.34
CA ALA A 286 -9.82 -21.09 4.20
C ALA A 286 -11.29 -20.80 4.57
N GLY A 287 -11.73 -21.35 5.71
CA GLY A 287 -13.13 -21.35 6.12
C GLY A 287 -13.74 -19.96 6.32
N MET A 288 -12.92 -18.93 6.63
CA MET A 288 -13.36 -17.52 6.66
C MET A 288 -13.92 -17.00 5.32
N ARG A 289 -13.79 -17.72 4.20
CA ARG A 289 -14.51 -17.40 2.95
C ARG A 289 -16.02 -17.62 3.05
N TYR A 290 -16.46 -18.43 4.01
CA TYR A 290 -17.88 -18.74 4.25
C TYR A 290 -18.42 -17.91 5.41
N GLU A 291 -19.71 -17.62 5.40
CA GLU A 291 -20.36 -16.78 6.42
C GLU A 291 -20.31 -17.40 7.82
N ALA A 292 -20.33 -18.73 7.91
CA ALA A 292 -20.25 -19.46 9.17
C ALA A 292 -19.03 -19.03 10.01
N GLU A 293 -17.86 -18.82 9.39
CA GLU A 293 -16.64 -18.38 10.08
C GLU A 293 -16.28 -16.92 9.78
N GLY A 294 -16.40 -16.48 8.52
CA GLY A 294 -16.08 -15.10 8.11
C GLY A 294 -17.00 -14.05 8.73
N GLY A 295 -18.22 -14.43 9.10
CA GLY A 295 -19.20 -13.60 9.80
C GLY A 295 -19.08 -13.63 11.32
N ASP A 296 -18.22 -14.49 11.90
CA ASP A 296 -17.99 -14.54 13.35
C ASP A 296 -17.61 -13.13 13.87
N PRO A 297 -18.25 -12.62 14.94
CA PRO A 297 -17.86 -11.38 15.60
C PRO A 297 -16.35 -11.26 15.86
N ALA A 298 -15.70 -12.33 16.30
CA ALA A 298 -14.26 -12.35 16.57
C ALA A 298 -13.40 -12.12 15.32
N ASN A 299 -13.95 -12.39 14.12
CA ASN A 299 -13.30 -12.18 12.83
C ASN A 299 -13.60 -10.81 12.20
N ALA A 300 -14.30 -9.91 12.91
CA ALA A 300 -14.56 -8.54 12.45
C ALA A 300 -13.27 -7.82 12.03
N GLY A 301 -13.28 -7.17 10.87
CA GLY A 301 -12.13 -6.47 10.29
C GLY A 301 -11.26 -7.32 9.36
N LEU A 302 -11.31 -8.66 9.45
CA LEU A 302 -10.48 -9.54 8.61
C LEU A 302 -10.90 -9.56 7.13
N GLN A 303 -12.07 -9.01 6.80
CA GLN A 303 -12.44 -8.75 5.40
C GLN A 303 -11.43 -7.82 4.70
N HIS A 304 -10.80 -6.89 5.42
CA HIS A 304 -9.78 -6.01 4.85
C HIS A 304 -8.52 -6.80 4.47
N GLY A 305 -8.00 -7.63 5.39
CA GLY A 305 -6.86 -8.50 5.11
C GLY A 305 -7.11 -9.43 3.92
N ARG A 306 -8.29 -10.06 3.85
CA ARG A 306 -8.68 -10.89 2.70
C ARG A 306 -8.71 -10.09 1.40
N ALA A 307 -9.38 -8.93 1.39
CA ALA A 307 -9.48 -8.06 0.22
C ALA A 307 -8.11 -7.58 -0.28
N PHE A 308 -7.19 -7.24 0.63
CA PHE A 308 -5.83 -6.83 0.26
C PHE A 308 -5.03 -7.97 -0.39
N LEU A 309 -5.35 -9.23 -0.12
CA LEU A 309 -4.68 -10.39 -0.72
C LEU A 309 -5.28 -10.82 -2.07
N GLU A 310 -6.46 -10.32 -2.46
CA GLU A 310 -7.10 -10.68 -3.75
C GLU A 310 -6.24 -10.33 -4.99
N PRO A 311 -5.57 -9.16 -5.08
CA PRO A 311 -4.67 -8.88 -6.21
C PRO A 311 -3.54 -9.91 -6.35
N ILE A 312 -3.04 -10.42 -5.23
CA ILE A 312 -1.99 -11.46 -5.19
C ILE A 312 -2.60 -12.79 -5.64
N LYS A 313 -3.78 -13.16 -5.12
CA LYS A 313 -4.49 -14.36 -5.56
C LYS A 313 -4.77 -14.34 -7.08
N ALA A 314 -5.17 -13.20 -7.63
CA ALA A 314 -5.39 -13.03 -9.07
C ALA A 314 -4.09 -13.22 -9.89
N LYS A 315 -2.95 -12.76 -9.36
CA LYS A 315 -1.62 -12.91 -9.99
C LYS A 315 -1.04 -14.33 -9.84
N HIS A 316 -1.43 -15.03 -8.78
CA HIS A 316 -0.99 -16.38 -8.44
C HIS A 316 -2.20 -17.33 -8.32
N PRO A 317 -2.99 -17.56 -9.38
CA PRO A 317 -4.26 -18.28 -9.26
C PRO A 317 -4.08 -19.73 -8.78
N TRP A 318 -2.88 -20.29 -8.89
CA TRP A 318 -2.53 -21.64 -8.43
C TRP A 318 -2.38 -21.77 -6.91
N ILE A 319 -2.12 -20.69 -6.16
CA ILE A 319 -2.00 -20.76 -4.70
C ILE A 319 -3.40 -20.87 -4.08
N THR A 320 -3.58 -21.69 -3.06
CA THR A 320 -4.84 -21.73 -2.31
C THR A 320 -4.98 -20.50 -1.43
N TYR A 321 -6.20 -20.11 -1.08
CA TYR A 321 -6.44 -19.05 -0.09
C TYR A 321 -5.82 -19.43 1.26
N SER A 322 -5.91 -20.71 1.63
CA SER A 322 -5.33 -21.27 2.86
C SER A 322 -3.82 -21.05 2.93
N ASP A 323 -3.09 -21.39 1.86
CA ASP A 323 -1.65 -21.11 1.79
C ASP A 323 -1.38 -19.60 1.71
N LEU A 324 -2.18 -18.84 0.96
CA LEU A 324 -1.97 -17.39 0.82
C LEU A 324 -2.10 -16.64 2.14
N TRP A 325 -3.12 -16.93 2.95
CA TRP A 325 -3.36 -16.25 4.22
C TRP A 325 -2.30 -16.59 5.26
N THR A 326 -1.93 -17.86 5.38
CA THR A 326 -0.86 -18.29 6.31
C THR A 326 0.50 -17.77 5.87
N LEU A 327 0.79 -17.79 4.56
CA LEU A 327 2.00 -17.21 3.99
C LEU A 327 2.07 -15.69 4.23
N ALA A 328 0.93 -15.00 4.14
CA ALA A 328 0.87 -13.56 4.39
C ALA A 328 1.26 -13.21 5.83
N GLY A 329 0.81 -13.99 6.82
CA GLY A 329 1.20 -13.79 8.22
C GLY A 329 2.71 -13.93 8.44
N VAL A 330 3.32 -15.02 7.96
CA VAL A 330 4.77 -15.26 8.15
C VAL A 330 5.64 -14.25 7.40
N VAL A 331 5.21 -13.80 6.21
CA VAL A 331 5.90 -12.74 5.46
C VAL A 331 5.77 -11.42 6.22
N ALA A 332 4.58 -11.07 6.69
CA ALA A 332 4.36 -9.83 7.42
C ALA A 332 5.23 -9.74 8.68
N ILE A 333 5.34 -10.81 9.47
CA ILE A 333 6.22 -10.85 10.64
C ILE A 333 7.67 -10.56 10.25
N LYS A 334 8.18 -11.23 9.21
CA LYS A 334 9.57 -11.05 8.73
C LYS A 334 9.82 -9.62 8.23
N GLU A 335 8.94 -9.10 7.38
CA GLU A 335 9.08 -7.77 6.79
C GLU A 335 8.93 -6.64 7.82
N MET A 336 8.22 -6.87 8.92
CA MET A 336 8.14 -5.95 10.06
C MET A 336 9.32 -6.08 11.04
N GLY A 337 10.34 -6.89 10.71
CA GLY A 337 11.57 -7.04 11.52
C GLY A 337 11.51 -8.14 12.59
N GLY A 338 10.53 -9.03 12.51
CA GLY A 338 10.40 -10.20 13.38
C GLY A 338 11.25 -11.40 12.94
N PRO A 339 11.15 -12.53 13.65
CA PRO A 339 11.92 -13.72 13.34
C PRO A 339 11.51 -14.35 12.00
N GLU A 340 12.44 -15.11 11.41
CA GLU A 340 12.11 -16.00 10.30
C GLU A 340 11.35 -17.22 10.82
N ILE A 341 10.18 -17.47 10.22
CA ILE A 341 9.29 -18.57 10.61
C ILE A 341 9.29 -19.61 9.50
N SER A 342 9.58 -20.86 9.87
CA SER A 342 9.45 -21.99 8.95
C SER A 342 7.99 -22.10 8.49
N TRP A 343 7.76 -22.15 7.19
CA TRP A 343 6.42 -22.26 6.61
C TRP A 343 6.41 -23.29 5.49
N LEU A 344 5.41 -24.16 5.53
CA LEU A 344 5.28 -25.28 4.60
C LEU A 344 3.99 -25.13 3.78
N PRO A 345 4.04 -25.24 2.45
CA PRO A 345 2.86 -25.16 1.59
C PRO A 345 2.04 -26.46 1.61
N GLY A 346 0.94 -26.44 0.86
CA GLY A 346 0.16 -27.63 0.52
C GLY A 346 -1.26 -27.64 1.06
N ARG A 347 -1.67 -26.57 1.77
CA ARG A 347 -3.05 -26.44 2.26
C ARG A 347 -4.02 -26.37 1.10
N THR A 348 -5.19 -26.91 1.32
CA THR A 348 -6.31 -26.98 0.37
C THR A 348 -7.42 -26.04 0.82
N ASP A 349 -8.12 -25.42 -0.11
CA ASP A 349 -9.33 -24.64 0.20
C ASP A 349 -10.53 -25.57 0.25
N PHE A 350 -11.51 -25.36 1.13
CA PHE A 350 -12.77 -26.10 1.10
C PHE A 350 -13.59 -25.75 -0.15
N VAL A 351 -14.45 -26.67 -0.57
CA VAL A 351 -15.43 -26.44 -1.65
C VAL A 351 -16.72 -25.79 -1.13
N ASP A 352 -17.12 -26.11 0.10
CA ASP A 352 -18.31 -25.61 0.78
C ASP A 352 -18.02 -25.40 2.29
N ASP A 353 -19.06 -25.06 3.06
CA ASP A 353 -18.97 -24.77 4.49
C ASP A 353 -19.17 -26.00 5.40
N SER A 354 -19.31 -27.21 4.85
CA SER A 354 -19.60 -28.43 5.64
C SER A 354 -18.52 -28.80 6.66
N LYS A 355 -17.30 -28.30 6.46
CA LYS A 355 -16.13 -28.54 7.33
C LYS A 355 -15.74 -27.32 8.16
N VAL A 356 -16.50 -26.23 8.09
CA VAL A 356 -16.23 -25.01 8.86
C VAL A 356 -16.58 -25.29 10.34
N PRO A 357 -15.65 -25.02 11.29
CA PRO A 357 -15.90 -25.29 12.70
C PRO A 357 -16.98 -24.35 13.29
N PRO A 358 -17.59 -24.71 14.43
CA PRO A 358 -18.51 -23.82 15.12
C PRO A 358 -17.83 -22.53 15.58
N ARG A 359 -18.61 -21.46 15.68
CA ARG A 359 -18.18 -20.15 16.21
C ARG A 359 -17.78 -20.23 17.68
N GLY A 360 -17.04 -19.23 18.14
CA GLY A 360 -16.68 -19.07 19.56
C GLY A 360 -15.45 -19.86 20.02
N ARG A 361 -14.65 -20.37 19.07
CA ARG A 361 -13.39 -21.07 19.38
C ARG A 361 -12.18 -20.16 19.61
N LEU A 362 -12.32 -18.85 19.35
CA LEU A 362 -11.26 -17.86 19.50
C LEU A 362 -11.26 -17.25 20.91
N PRO A 363 -10.11 -16.74 21.40
CA PRO A 363 -10.03 -16.10 22.72
C PRO A 363 -10.95 -14.89 22.88
N ASP A 364 -11.50 -14.71 24.08
CA ASP A 364 -12.29 -13.54 24.47
C ASP A 364 -11.38 -12.61 25.25
N ALA A 365 -11.16 -11.41 24.70
CA ALA A 365 -10.24 -10.43 25.24
C ALA A 365 -10.64 -9.89 26.64
N THR A 366 -11.90 -10.10 27.06
CA THR A 366 -12.42 -9.65 28.36
C THR A 366 -12.16 -10.61 29.51
N LYS A 367 -11.60 -11.80 29.25
CA LYS A 367 -11.42 -12.87 30.23
C LYS A 367 -10.00 -12.92 30.80
N GLY A 368 -9.81 -13.73 31.85
CA GLY A 368 -8.53 -13.92 32.54
C GLY A 368 -7.74 -15.16 32.07
N SER A 369 -6.70 -15.52 32.83
CA SER A 369 -5.75 -16.58 32.48
C SER A 369 -6.40 -17.96 32.33
N ASP A 370 -7.40 -18.31 33.14
CA ASP A 370 -8.14 -19.58 33.02
C ASP A 370 -8.79 -19.75 31.64
N HIS A 371 -9.37 -18.67 31.09
CA HIS A 371 -9.95 -18.68 29.76
C HIS A 371 -8.87 -18.79 28.68
N ILE A 372 -7.76 -18.07 28.85
CA ILE A 372 -6.62 -18.13 27.93
C ILE A 372 -6.11 -19.58 27.86
N ARG A 373 -5.84 -20.23 29.01
CA ARG A 373 -5.44 -21.64 29.05
C ARG A 373 -6.50 -22.55 28.45
N HIS A 374 -7.78 -22.37 28.78
CA HIS A 374 -8.86 -23.18 28.21
C HIS A 374 -8.85 -23.18 26.67
N ILE A 375 -8.70 -22.01 26.04
CA ILE A 375 -8.67 -21.90 24.59
C ILE A 375 -7.40 -22.50 23.98
N PHE A 376 -6.23 -22.20 24.56
CA PHE A 376 -4.96 -22.60 23.96
C PHE A 376 -4.57 -24.04 24.27
N TYR A 377 -4.95 -24.59 25.43
CA TYR A 377 -4.71 -26.00 25.76
C TYR A 377 -5.54 -26.93 24.87
N ARG A 378 -6.75 -26.51 24.48
CA ARG A 378 -7.56 -27.19 23.44
C ARG A 378 -6.80 -27.32 22.12
N MET A 379 -5.95 -26.35 21.80
CA MET A 379 -5.12 -26.36 20.59
C MET A 379 -3.78 -27.10 20.79
N GLY A 380 -3.50 -27.58 22.00
CA GLY A 380 -2.26 -28.26 22.36
C GLY A 380 -1.07 -27.33 22.67
N PHE A 381 -1.31 -26.06 22.99
CA PHE A 381 -0.25 -25.15 23.44
C PHE A 381 -0.01 -25.25 24.95
N ASN A 382 1.20 -24.93 25.39
CA ASN A 382 1.54 -24.73 26.80
C ASN A 382 1.64 -23.25 27.16
N ASP A 383 1.81 -22.93 28.45
CA ASP A 383 1.90 -21.55 28.93
C ASP A 383 3.01 -20.71 28.31
N GLN A 384 4.17 -21.31 28.05
CA GLN A 384 5.27 -20.62 27.37
C GLN A 384 4.87 -20.20 25.95
N GLU A 385 4.25 -21.11 25.20
CA GLU A 385 3.82 -20.86 23.82
C GLU A 385 2.68 -19.84 23.77
N ILE A 386 1.75 -19.88 24.74
CA ILE A 386 0.69 -18.89 24.92
C ILE A 386 1.28 -17.49 25.05
N VAL A 387 2.19 -17.30 26.02
CA VAL A 387 2.79 -15.99 26.28
C VAL A 387 3.62 -15.53 25.08
N ALA A 388 4.35 -16.44 24.43
CA ALA A 388 5.07 -16.11 23.21
C ALA A 388 4.11 -15.58 22.13
N LEU A 389 3.02 -16.28 21.84
CA LEU A 389 2.04 -15.89 20.82
C LEU A 389 1.36 -14.55 21.15
N SER A 390 1.06 -14.27 22.42
CA SER A 390 0.56 -12.95 22.85
C SER A 390 1.50 -11.80 22.50
N GLY A 391 2.81 -12.06 22.38
CA GLY A 391 3.78 -11.06 21.92
C GLY A 391 3.49 -10.48 20.52
N ALA A 392 2.65 -11.14 19.72
CA ALA A 392 2.15 -10.57 18.46
C ALA A 392 1.34 -9.29 18.65
N HIS A 393 0.79 -9.03 19.84
CA HIS A 393 0.15 -7.75 20.19
C HIS A 393 1.13 -6.57 20.19
N ASN A 394 2.43 -6.79 19.97
CA ASN A 394 3.34 -5.73 19.53
C ASN A 394 2.93 -5.12 18.17
N LEU A 395 2.07 -5.76 17.39
CA LEU A 395 1.67 -5.31 16.06
C LEU A 395 0.23 -4.77 16.04
N GLY A 396 0.05 -3.69 15.30
CA GLY A 396 -1.26 -3.11 15.01
C GLY A 396 -1.92 -2.48 16.22
N ARG A 397 -3.25 -2.50 16.18
CA ARG A 397 -4.13 -1.80 17.11
C ARG A 397 -5.51 -2.46 17.13
N THR A 398 -6.28 -2.14 18.16
CA THR A 398 -7.69 -2.50 18.27
C THR A 398 -8.59 -1.38 17.74
N HIS A 399 -9.82 -1.74 17.38
CA HIS A 399 -10.80 -0.79 16.84
C HIS A 399 -12.19 -1.03 17.44
N MET A 400 -12.80 0.05 17.88
CA MET A 400 -14.06 0.04 18.63
C MET A 400 -15.22 -0.54 17.81
N ASP A 401 -15.20 -0.35 16.49
CA ASP A 401 -16.18 -0.88 15.54
C ASP A 401 -15.96 -2.36 15.18
N ARG A 402 -14.82 -2.96 15.59
CA ARG A 402 -14.45 -4.35 15.29
C ARG A 402 -14.52 -5.23 16.53
N SER A 403 -13.72 -4.93 17.54
CA SER A 403 -13.59 -5.73 18.78
C SER A 403 -14.24 -5.06 19.99
N GLY A 404 -14.62 -3.78 19.88
CA GLY A 404 -15.08 -2.97 21.01
C GLY A 404 -13.96 -2.29 21.80
N PHE A 405 -12.71 -2.69 21.61
CA PHE A 405 -11.51 -2.08 22.19
C PHE A 405 -10.91 -1.04 21.24
N GLU A 406 -10.18 -0.06 21.77
CA GLU A 406 -9.59 1.00 20.93
C GLU A 406 -8.13 1.29 21.32
N GLY A 407 -7.29 1.42 20.30
CA GLY A 407 -5.93 1.96 20.41
C GLY A 407 -4.82 0.93 20.16
N PRO A 408 -3.57 1.40 20.03
CA PRO A 408 -2.39 0.57 19.84
C PRO A 408 -1.82 0.04 21.17
N TRP A 409 -1.19 -1.13 21.13
CA TRP A 409 -0.45 -1.66 22.30
C TRP A 409 0.92 -1.00 22.50
N VAL A 410 1.53 -0.52 21.41
CA VAL A 410 2.89 0.07 21.39
C VAL A 410 2.94 1.29 20.45
N ASN A 411 3.91 2.19 20.65
CA ASN A 411 4.04 3.40 19.83
C ASN A 411 4.38 3.12 18.35
N ASN A 412 5.07 2.00 18.04
CA ASN A 412 5.40 1.63 16.67
C ASN A 412 4.74 0.29 16.26
N PRO A 413 3.44 0.30 15.95
CA PRO A 413 2.65 -0.91 15.72
C PRO A 413 2.97 -1.63 14.40
N THR A 414 3.91 -1.13 13.59
CA THR A 414 4.34 -1.74 12.32
C THR A 414 5.73 -2.34 12.36
N ARG A 415 6.35 -2.43 13.55
CA ARG A 415 7.65 -3.03 13.76
C ARG A 415 7.59 -4.11 14.82
N PHE A 416 7.85 -5.36 14.45
CA PHE A 416 7.88 -6.49 15.39
C PHE A 416 9.07 -6.37 16.34
N SER A 417 8.80 -6.41 17.65
CA SER A 417 9.81 -6.29 18.70
C SER A 417 9.29 -6.87 20.02
N ASN A 418 10.10 -6.85 21.08
CA ASN A 418 9.64 -7.19 22.43
C ASN A 418 9.10 -5.97 23.21
N GLN A 419 8.82 -4.85 22.54
CA GLN A 419 8.32 -3.63 23.18
C GLN A 419 7.00 -3.87 23.90
N TYR A 420 6.12 -4.72 23.37
CA TYR A 420 4.89 -5.14 24.06
C TYR A 420 5.16 -5.60 25.50
N PHE A 421 6.04 -6.58 25.72
CA PHE A 421 6.36 -7.08 27.07
C PHE A 421 7.04 -6.02 27.94
N ARG A 422 7.93 -5.22 27.35
CA ARG A 422 8.63 -4.15 28.08
C ARG A 422 7.66 -3.09 28.58
N LEU A 423 6.72 -2.65 27.75
CA LEU A 423 5.72 -1.66 28.11
C LEU A 423 4.68 -2.23 29.06
N LEU A 424 4.22 -3.47 28.81
CA LEU A 424 3.28 -4.18 29.68
C LEU A 424 3.78 -4.18 31.14
N LYS A 425 5.06 -4.45 31.37
CA LYS A 425 5.68 -4.43 32.71
C LYS A 425 5.97 -3.04 33.27
N LYS A 426 6.43 -2.11 32.42
CA LYS A 426 7.03 -0.85 32.89
C LYS A 426 6.00 0.25 33.15
N LEU A 427 4.90 0.26 32.39
CA LEU A 427 3.93 1.34 32.45
C LEU A 427 2.87 1.08 33.52
N GLU A 428 2.36 2.17 34.09
CA GLU A 428 1.23 2.10 35.02
C GLU A 428 -0.09 2.11 34.23
N TRP A 429 -0.71 0.95 34.13
CA TRP A 429 -1.94 0.74 33.37
C TRP A 429 -3.18 1.12 34.19
N LYS A 430 -3.88 2.17 33.78
CA LYS A 430 -5.10 2.65 34.45
C LYS A 430 -6.35 2.06 33.78
N PRO A 431 -7.29 1.47 34.55
CA PRO A 431 -8.57 1.01 34.00
C PRO A 431 -9.34 2.17 33.35
N ARG A 432 -9.90 1.92 32.17
CA ARG A 432 -10.71 2.87 31.41
C ARG A 432 -11.95 2.18 30.86
N THR A 433 -13.09 2.87 30.97
CA THR A 433 -14.31 2.46 30.26
C THR A 433 -14.45 3.34 29.02
N LEU A 434 -14.53 2.71 27.85
CA LEU A 434 -14.75 3.39 26.57
C LEU A 434 -16.20 3.84 26.43
N SER A 435 -16.48 4.70 25.44
CA SER A 435 -17.82 5.22 25.15
C SER A 435 -18.86 4.14 24.82
N ASN A 436 -18.42 2.98 24.32
CA ASN A 436 -19.27 1.82 24.06
C ASN A 436 -19.47 0.89 25.29
N GLY A 437 -18.93 1.26 26.47
CA GLY A 437 -19.01 0.47 27.70
C GLY A 437 -17.93 -0.61 27.86
N THR A 438 -17.08 -0.83 26.84
CA THR A 438 -15.96 -1.78 26.92
C THR A 438 -14.93 -1.31 27.93
N LYS A 439 -14.49 -2.21 28.79
CA LYS A 439 -13.44 -1.96 29.78
C LYS A 439 -12.10 -2.41 29.23
N GLN A 440 -11.12 -1.51 29.24
CA GLN A 440 -9.74 -1.78 28.86
C GLN A 440 -8.79 -1.06 29.83
N PHE A 441 -7.50 -1.18 29.60
CA PHE A 441 -6.49 -0.43 30.33
C PHE A 441 -5.79 0.53 29.40
N ASN A 442 -5.42 1.71 29.90
CA ASN A 442 -4.71 2.71 29.14
C ASN A 442 -3.49 3.22 29.90
N TYR A 443 -2.50 3.63 29.11
CA TYR A 443 -1.40 4.46 29.60
C TYR A 443 -1.41 5.79 28.84
N VAL A 444 -1.27 6.87 29.60
CA VAL A 444 -1.11 8.23 29.10
C VAL A 444 0.07 8.81 29.85
N ASP A 445 1.00 9.43 29.12
CA ASP A 445 2.09 10.17 29.72
C ASP A 445 1.56 11.52 30.27
N GLU A 446 1.44 11.62 31.59
CA GLU A 446 0.87 12.80 32.25
C GLU A 446 1.81 14.01 32.18
N ASP A 447 3.11 13.79 31.94
CA ASP A 447 4.13 14.85 31.84
C ASP A 447 4.08 15.59 30.49
N VAL A 448 3.42 15.00 29.48
CA VAL A 448 3.22 15.61 28.15
C VAL A 448 1.92 16.42 28.16
N PRO A 449 1.90 17.69 27.68
CA PRO A 449 0.67 18.46 27.50
C PRO A 449 -0.34 17.73 26.63
N GLU A 450 -1.64 17.83 26.94
CA GLU A 450 -2.68 17.06 26.25
C GLU A 450 -2.69 17.28 24.73
N GLU A 451 -2.45 18.51 24.29
CA GLU A 451 -2.33 18.90 22.89
C GLU A 451 -1.14 18.26 22.13
N GLU A 452 -0.12 17.80 22.85
CA GLU A 452 1.10 17.18 22.30
C GLU A 452 1.10 15.66 22.47
N ARG A 453 0.11 15.09 23.18
CA ARG A 453 0.04 13.64 23.42
C ARG A 453 -0.25 12.89 22.14
N GLU A 454 0.53 11.84 21.92
CA GLU A 454 0.15 10.77 21.00
C GLU A 454 -1.12 10.07 21.50
N GLU A 455 -1.71 9.27 20.61
CA GLU A 455 -2.82 8.40 20.98
C GLU A 455 -2.44 7.52 22.19
N PRO A 456 -3.31 7.42 23.22
CA PRO A 456 -3.03 6.61 24.40
C PRO A 456 -2.75 5.14 24.04
N LEU A 457 -1.72 4.56 24.66
CA LEU A 457 -1.50 3.12 24.57
C LEU A 457 -2.60 2.38 25.34
N MET A 458 -2.83 1.13 24.95
CA MET A 458 -3.84 0.29 25.56
C MET A 458 -3.38 -1.14 25.81
N MET A 459 -4.03 -1.78 26.78
CA MET A 459 -3.92 -3.21 27.05
C MET A 459 -5.32 -3.80 27.26
N LEU A 460 -5.51 -5.03 26.80
CA LEU A 460 -6.70 -5.83 27.02
C LEU A 460 -6.71 -6.42 28.44
N PRO A 461 -7.87 -6.77 29.01
CA PRO A 461 -7.93 -7.60 30.22
C PRO A 461 -7.11 -8.89 30.12
N THR A 462 -7.10 -9.53 28.95
CA THR A 462 -6.25 -10.70 28.65
C THR A 462 -4.75 -10.39 28.62
N ASP A 463 -4.34 -9.20 28.19
CA ASP A 463 -2.93 -8.77 28.27
C ASP A 463 -2.50 -8.59 29.73
N MET A 464 -3.36 -7.95 30.54
CA MET A 464 -3.12 -7.79 31.98
C MET A 464 -3.11 -9.13 32.73
N ALA A 465 -3.88 -10.12 32.25
CA ALA A 465 -3.89 -11.46 32.82
C ALA A 465 -2.51 -12.14 32.74
N LEU A 466 -1.66 -11.76 31.77
CA LEU A 466 -0.30 -12.28 31.66
C LEU A 466 0.63 -11.81 32.79
N LEU A 467 0.30 -10.69 33.46
CA LEU A 467 1.04 -10.20 34.62
C LEU A 467 0.50 -10.75 35.93
N SER A 468 -0.81 -10.96 36.03
CA SER A 468 -1.44 -11.42 37.27
C SER A 468 -1.24 -12.92 37.53
N ASP A 469 -1.03 -13.70 36.47
CA ASP A 469 -0.80 -15.14 36.57
C ASP A 469 0.70 -15.44 36.74
N PRO A 470 1.13 -16.13 37.82
CA PRO A 470 2.55 -16.33 38.10
C PRO A 470 3.32 -17.11 37.02
N GLU A 471 2.70 -18.09 36.37
CA GLU A 471 3.37 -18.89 35.34
C GLU A 471 3.53 -18.10 34.04
N PHE A 472 2.51 -17.30 33.67
CA PHE A 472 2.64 -16.37 32.55
C PHE A 472 3.62 -15.25 32.83
N ALA A 473 3.57 -14.65 34.02
CA ALA A 473 4.40 -13.49 34.39
C ALA A 473 5.89 -13.82 34.28
N MET A 474 6.30 -15.03 34.68
CA MET A 474 7.67 -15.51 34.51
C MET A 474 8.13 -15.45 33.03
N TRP A 475 7.28 -15.79 32.08
CA TRP A 475 7.62 -15.72 30.65
C TRP A 475 7.59 -14.29 30.12
N VAL A 476 6.65 -13.45 30.60
CA VAL A 476 6.62 -12.02 30.29
C VAL A 476 7.93 -11.36 30.73
N ASP A 477 8.44 -11.69 31.91
CA ASP A 477 9.72 -11.20 32.43
C ASP A 477 10.87 -11.57 31.50
N LYS A 478 10.99 -12.85 31.16
CA LYS A 478 12.04 -13.36 30.26
C LYS A 478 12.01 -12.68 28.89
N TYR A 479 10.83 -12.49 28.30
CA TYR A 479 10.70 -11.89 26.97
C TYR A 479 10.88 -10.37 26.95
N ALA A 480 10.56 -9.67 28.05
CA ALA A 480 10.86 -8.25 28.20
C ALA A 480 12.38 -7.99 28.27
N GLU A 481 13.12 -8.90 28.89
CA GLU A 481 14.58 -8.84 29.06
C GLU A 481 15.34 -9.33 27.83
N ASP A 482 14.90 -10.46 27.25
CA ASP A 482 15.57 -11.14 26.14
C ASP A 482 14.68 -11.20 24.89
N LYS A 483 14.95 -10.29 23.95
CA LYS A 483 14.28 -10.21 22.66
C LYS A 483 14.58 -11.43 21.77
N GLU A 484 15.79 -11.98 21.82
CA GLU A 484 16.17 -13.11 20.97
C GLU A 484 15.50 -14.40 21.45
N LEU A 485 15.41 -14.60 22.77
CA LEU A 485 14.64 -15.70 23.36
C LEU A 485 13.15 -15.60 22.98
N PHE A 486 12.57 -14.40 23.05
CA PHE A 486 11.21 -14.17 22.57
C PHE A 486 11.06 -14.54 21.10
N PHE A 487 11.97 -14.08 20.24
CA PHE A 487 11.92 -14.34 18.80
C PHE A 487 12.03 -15.83 18.48
N ASP A 488 12.94 -16.56 19.13
CA ASP A 488 13.09 -18.00 18.98
C ASP A 488 11.79 -18.74 19.37
N HIS A 489 11.27 -18.46 20.56
CA HIS A 489 10.06 -19.11 21.07
C HIS A 489 8.82 -18.76 20.24
N PHE A 490 8.65 -17.48 19.87
CA PHE A 490 7.55 -17.03 19.01
C PHE A 490 7.59 -17.72 17.65
N SER A 491 8.77 -17.85 17.04
CA SER A 491 8.89 -18.46 15.72
C SER A 491 8.43 -19.92 15.71
N LYS A 492 8.77 -20.68 16.76
CA LYS A 492 8.37 -22.07 16.97
C LYS A 492 6.87 -22.19 17.24
N ALA A 493 6.34 -21.35 18.14
CA ALA A 493 4.92 -21.35 18.47
C ALA A 493 4.03 -20.94 17.29
N PHE A 494 4.44 -19.92 16.52
CA PHE A 494 3.71 -19.47 15.33
C PHE A 494 3.82 -20.50 14.18
N HIS A 495 4.97 -21.16 14.02
CA HIS A 495 5.10 -22.31 13.11
C HIS A 495 4.12 -23.43 13.48
N LYS A 496 4.12 -23.86 14.75
CA LYS A 496 3.19 -24.88 15.28
C LYS A 496 1.74 -24.50 15.01
N LEU A 497 1.37 -23.27 15.30
CA LEU A 497 0.04 -22.72 15.02
C LEU A 497 -0.36 -22.90 13.54
N MET A 498 0.52 -22.53 12.61
CA MET A 498 0.23 -22.67 11.17
C MET A 498 0.02 -24.14 10.77
N GLU A 499 0.63 -25.10 11.46
CA GLU A 499 0.56 -26.53 11.14
C GLU A 499 -0.49 -27.32 11.93
N LEU A 500 -1.26 -26.67 12.82
CA LEU A 500 -2.37 -27.32 13.52
C LEU A 500 -3.40 -27.88 12.54
N GLY A 501 -3.76 -29.15 12.72
CA GLY A 501 -4.69 -29.89 11.85
C GLY A 501 -4.10 -30.33 10.51
N ILE A 502 -2.83 -30.04 10.21
CA ILE A 502 -2.17 -30.46 8.96
C ILE A 502 -1.51 -31.82 9.15
N LYS A 503 -1.89 -32.79 8.33
CA LYS A 503 -1.28 -34.13 8.26
C LYS A 503 -0.37 -34.19 7.05
N ARG A 504 0.88 -34.62 7.25
CA ARG A 504 1.89 -34.72 6.18
C ARG A 504 2.43 -36.14 6.04
N ASN A 505 2.76 -36.54 4.81
CA ASN A 505 3.49 -37.78 4.56
C ASN A 505 5.01 -37.61 4.82
N ALA A 506 5.80 -38.68 4.64
CA ALA A 506 7.25 -38.67 4.85
C ALA A 506 8.00 -37.69 3.92
N GLN A 507 7.38 -37.27 2.82
CA GLN A 507 7.91 -36.31 1.86
C GLN A 507 7.50 -34.86 2.19
N GLY A 508 6.72 -34.65 3.27
CA GLY A 508 6.24 -33.35 3.71
C GLY A 508 5.01 -32.84 2.96
N GLU A 509 4.39 -33.66 2.12
CA GLU A 509 3.19 -33.31 1.37
C GLU A 509 1.95 -33.45 2.26
N VAL A 510 1.03 -32.49 2.15
CA VAL A 510 -0.24 -32.51 2.88
C VAL A 510 -1.11 -33.66 2.37
N ILE A 511 -1.59 -34.50 3.28
CA ILE A 511 -2.44 -35.67 3.01
C ILE A 511 -3.86 -35.53 3.61
N ASN A 512 -4.21 -34.35 4.12
CA ASN A 512 -5.59 -34.04 4.49
C ASN A 512 -6.52 -34.28 3.29
N THR A 513 -7.62 -34.99 3.51
CA THR A 513 -8.62 -35.27 2.47
C THR A 513 -9.52 -34.05 2.29
N ASP A 514 -9.08 -33.06 1.53
CA ASP A 514 -9.79 -31.80 1.32
C ASP A 514 -9.72 -31.32 -0.14
N ASN A 515 -10.86 -30.87 -0.70
CA ASN A 515 -11.11 -30.77 -2.15
C ASN A 515 -10.97 -29.34 -2.70
N VAL A 516 -10.46 -29.17 -3.93
CA VAL A 516 -10.29 -27.86 -4.60
C VAL A 516 -11.11 -27.73 -5.89
N ARG A 517 -12.06 -26.78 -5.96
CA ARG A 517 -12.15 -25.71 -6.99
C ARG A 517 -12.96 -24.55 -6.41
N GLY A 518 -12.35 -23.35 -6.36
CA GLY A 518 -12.82 -22.22 -5.55
C GLY A 518 -13.57 -21.12 -6.30
N GLY A 519 -14.54 -20.53 -5.60
CA GLY A 519 -15.04 -19.17 -5.78
C GLY A 519 -14.89 -18.40 -4.45
N TYR A 520 -14.62 -17.09 -4.51
CA TYR A 520 -14.62 -16.21 -3.35
C TYR A 520 -15.99 -15.56 -3.23
N ILE A 521 -16.70 -15.83 -2.12
CA ILE A 521 -17.89 -15.08 -1.75
C ILE A 521 -17.44 -14.14 -0.63
N SER A 522 -17.54 -12.83 -0.86
CA SER A 522 -17.25 -11.87 0.21
C SER A 522 -18.22 -12.13 1.36
N ALA A 523 -17.71 -12.16 2.60
CA ALA A 523 -18.60 -12.04 3.75
C ALA A 523 -19.44 -10.76 3.59
N PRO A 524 -20.71 -10.75 4.01
CA PRO A 524 -21.54 -9.56 4.03
C PRO A 524 -20.79 -8.43 4.74
N LYS A 525 -20.85 -7.23 4.16
CA LYS A 525 -20.30 -6.04 4.79
C LYS A 525 -21.02 -5.85 6.12
N LYS A 526 -20.29 -5.92 7.25
CA LYS A 526 -20.84 -5.51 8.56
C LYS A 526 -21.26 -4.03 8.46
N SER A 527 -22.30 -3.67 9.22
CA SER A 527 -22.82 -2.31 9.28
C SER A 527 -21.70 -1.29 9.49
N ASP A 528 -21.71 -0.20 8.72
CA ASP A 528 -20.81 0.95 8.93
C ASP A 528 -21.12 1.73 10.21
N ARG A 529 -22.10 1.26 11.01
CA ARG A 529 -22.56 1.90 12.24
C ARG A 529 -22.41 0.92 13.41
N PRO A 530 -21.85 1.35 14.56
CA PRO A 530 -21.83 0.55 15.78
C PRO A 530 -23.26 0.16 16.13
N THR A 531 -23.54 -1.14 16.14
CA THR A 531 -24.85 -1.65 16.56
C THR A 531 -24.64 -2.24 17.93
N ALA A 532 -25.25 -1.66 18.96
CA ALA A 532 -25.29 -2.29 20.29
C ALA A 532 -25.99 -3.65 20.17
N PRO A 533 -25.66 -4.65 21.02
CA PRO A 533 -26.42 -5.89 21.04
C PRO A 533 -27.90 -5.58 21.25
N ASP A 534 -28.77 -6.21 20.46
CA ASP A 534 -30.21 -6.07 20.61
C ASP A 534 -30.56 -6.27 22.09
N GLN A 535 -31.15 -5.24 22.70
CA GLN A 535 -31.76 -5.43 24.01
C GLN A 535 -32.82 -6.50 23.80
N ALA A 536 -32.61 -7.67 24.42
CA ALA A 536 -33.65 -8.68 24.53
C ALA A 536 -34.95 -7.96 24.93
N PRO A 537 -36.08 -8.23 24.27
CA PRO A 537 -37.31 -7.53 24.56
C PRO A 537 -37.58 -7.64 26.05
N ARG A 538 -37.69 -6.48 26.71
CA ARG A 538 -38.14 -6.40 28.10
C ARG A 538 -39.44 -7.19 28.18
N ALA A 539 -39.40 -8.34 28.84
CA ALA A 539 -40.62 -9.03 29.23
C ALA A 539 -41.43 -8.03 30.06
N HIS A 540 -42.56 -7.60 29.51
CA HIS A 540 -43.57 -6.92 30.29
C HIS A 540 -44.19 -7.97 31.21
N LEU A 541 -43.70 -8.02 32.46
CA LEU A 541 -44.44 -8.10 33.73
C LEU A 541 -43.48 -8.47 34.87
#